data_AF-A0A4Y9SNB1-F1
#
_entry.id   AF-A0A4Y9SNB1-F1
#
_cell.length_a   1.000
_cell.length_b   1.000
_cell.length_c   1.000
_cell.angle_alpha   90.00
_cell.angle_beta   90.00
_cell.angle_gamma   90.00
#
_symmetry.space_group_name_H-M   'P 1'
#
loop_
_entity.id
_entity.type
_entity.pdbx_description
1 polymer ?
#
loop_
_entity_poly.entity_id
_entity_poly.type
_entity_poly.pdbx_seq_one_letter_code
_entity_poly.pdbx_strand_id
1 'polypeptide(L)'
;MSKPYEGAAMLVCPLELSDFQHVCAVIVSGHKVNPCGHTLLHIGKSWSWYVHISGPYNLPKFMPQSNYMRYLKENGKREIRRSPIKLPNPKGAHEKLHELIEKPWIWGAVVHNCTSFEEEVVRAGGSNAGQYFNCPIAERFG
;
A
#
# COMPACT_ATOMS: atom_id res chain seq x y z
N MET A 1 -24.09 3.34 -11.66
CA MET A 1 -22.88 2.49 -11.76
C MET A 1 -22.29 2.35 -10.36
N SER A 2 -21.96 1.15 -9.91
CA SER A 2 -21.33 0.93 -8.61
C SER A 2 -19.91 1.49 -8.61
N LYS A 3 -19.47 2.03 -7.47
CA LYS A 3 -18.08 2.46 -7.27
C LYS A 3 -17.14 1.25 -7.40
N PRO A 4 -16.01 1.35 -8.14
CA PRO A 4 -15.02 0.29 -8.20
C PRO A 4 -14.53 -0.14 -6.82
N TYR A 5 -14.22 -1.43 -6.67
CA TYR A 5 -13.69 -1.97 -5.43
C TYR A 5 -12.29 -1.43 -5.12
N GLU A 6 -12.11 -0.87 -3.94
CA GLU A 6 -10.85 -0.26 -3.44
C GLU A 6 -10.42 -0.85 -2.09
N GLY A 7 -11.03 -1.96 -1.66
CA GLY A 7 -10.89 -2.46 -0.28
C GLY A 7 -11.75 -1.70 0.75
N ALA A 8 -11.54 -2.01 2.02
CA ALA A 8 -12.30 -1.47 3.14
C ALA A 8 -11.39 -0.74 4.13
N ALA A 9 -11.91 0.33 4.75
CA ALA A 9 -11.27 0.87 5.95
C ALA A 9 -11.55 -0.11 7.10
N MET A 10 -10.53 -0.44 7.86
CA MET A 10 -10.64 -1.40 8.96
C MET A 10 -10.66 -0.66 10.29
N LEU A 11 -11.56 -1.06 11.19
CA LEU A 11 -11.55 -0.60 12.58
C LEU A 11 -10.46 -1.28 13.41
N VAL A 12 -10.05 -2.48 12.98
CA VAL A 12 -9.02 -3.30 13.62
C VAL A 12 -8.12 -3.85 12.52
N CYS A 13 -6.79 -3.71 12.68
CA CYS A 13 -5.83 -4.26 11.73
C CYS A 13 -5.95 -5.79 11.69
N PRO A 14 -6.18 -6.41 10.50
CA PRO A 14 -6.29 -7.86 10.38
C PRO A 14 -4.93 -8.58 10.29
N LEU A 15 -3.82 -7.84 10.40
CA LEU A 15 -2.46 -8.35 10.23
C LEU A 15 -1.79 -8.56 11.58
N GLU A 16 -1.19 -9.74 11.74
CA GLU A 16 -0.38 -10.09 12.88
C GLU A 16 1.09 -9.69 12.65
N LEU A 17 1.86 -9.56 13.74
CA LEU A 17 3.28 -9.24 13.66
C LEU A 17 4.07 -10.21 12.74
N SER A 18 3.71 -11.49 12.74
CA SER A 18 4.35 -12.50 11.89
C SER A 18 4.14 -12.29 10.40
N ASP A 19 3.07 -11.60 9.99
CA ASP A 19 2.78 -11.35 8.57
C ASP A 19 3.80 -10.39 7.95
N PHE A 20 4.38 -9.50 8.76
CA PHE A 20 5.40 -8.53 8.34
C PHE A 20 6.77 -9.18 8.06
N GLN A 21 6.91 -10.50 8.23
CA GLN A 21 8.06 -11.24 7.71
C GLN A 21 8.03 -11.40 6.18
N HIS A 22 6.88 -11.19 5.55
CA HIS A 22 6.74 -11.16 4.10
C HIS A 22 6.03 -9.89 3.67
N VAL A 23 6.81 -8.94 3.15
CA VAL A 23 6.29 -7.67 2.64
C VAL A 23 6.79 -7.46 1.22
N CYS A 24 5.90 -7.06 0.33
CA CYS A 24 6.23 -6.65 -1.03
C CYS A 24 5.60 -5.30 -1.33
N ALA A 25 6.36 -4.37 -1.91
CA ALA A 25 5.77 -3.25 -2.62
C ALA A 25 5.23 -3.71 -3.97
N VAL A 26 3.98 -3.38 -4.25
CA VAL A 26 3.27 -3.74 -5.47
C VAL A 26 2.86 -2.46 -6.18
N ILE A 27 3.40 -2.29 -7.38
CA ILE A 27 3.12 -1.14 -8.24
C ILE A 27 2.09 -1.57 -9.27
N VAL A 28 0.97 -0.87 -9.32
CA VAL A 28 -0.06 -1.05 -10.34
C VAL A 28 -0.17 0.19 -11.21
N SER A 29 -0.77 0.03 -12.39
CA SER A 29 -0.97 1.14 -13.31
C SER A 29 -1.86 2.24 -12.71
N GLY A 30 -1.57 3.48 -13.10
CA GLY A 30 -2.37 4.64 -12.75
C GLY A 30 -3.68 4.70 -13.53
N HIS A 31 -4.40 5.80 -13.41
CA HIS A 31 -5.57 6.09 -14.26
C HIS A 31 -5.15 7.01 -15.41
N LYS A 32 -5.98 7.14 -16.46
CA LYS A 32 -5.65 7.94 -17.66
C LYS A 32 -5.20 9.38 -17.35
N VAL A 33 -5.65 9.97 -16.24
CA VAL A 33 -5.32 11.34 -15.81
C VAL A 33 -4.08 11.39 -14.89
N ASN A 34 -3.72 10.28 -14.25
CA ASN A 34 -2.53 10.16 -13.41
C ASN A 34 -1.76 8.88 -13.81
N PRO A 35 -0.85 8.95 -14.79
CA PRO A 35 -0.12 7.80 -15.31
C PRO A 35 0.97 7.32 -14.34
N CYS A 36 1.20 8.02 -13.23
CA CYS A 36 2.29 7.77 -12.31
C CYS A 36 2.24 6.36 -11.68
N GLY A 37 1.07 5.73 -11.64
CA GLY A 37 0.90 4.44 -10.98
C GLY A 37 0.23 4.57 -9.64
N HIS A 38 0.17 3.46 -8.92
CA HIS A 38 -0.30 3.41 -7.55
C HIS A 38 0.47 2.32 -6.80
N THR A 39 0.92 2.64 -5.59
CA THR A 39 1.69 1.72 -4.74
C THR A 39 0.76 1.08 -3.70
N LEU A 40 0.92 -0.22 -3.49
CA LEU A 40 0.30 -0.99 -2.42
C LEU A 40 1.39 -1.76 -1.67
N LEU A 41 1.21 -2.01 -0.38
CA LEU A 41 1.95 -3.04 0.34
C LEU A 41 1.17 -4.35 0.40
N HIS A 42 1.76 -5.40 -0.15
CA HIS A 42 1.33 -6.78 0.05
C HIS A 42 2.03 -7.35 1.29
N ILE A 43 1.26 -7.79 2.28
CA ILE A 43 1.76 -8.24 3.58
C ILE A 43 1.21 -9.63 3.88
N GLY A 44 2.06 -10.56 4.30
CA GLY A 44 1.73 -11.96 4.60
C GLY A 44 1.93 -12.92 3.41
N LYS A 45 1.93 -14.23 3.69
CA LYS A 45 2.14 -15.30 2.67
C LYS A 45 0.83 -15.96 2.24
N SER A 46 0.22 -16.76 3.13
CA SER A 46 -0.96 -17.58 2.82
C SER A 46 -2.28 -16.83 3.07
N TRP A 47 -2.33 -16.02 4.12
CA TRP A 47 -3.44 -15.14 4.46
C TRP A 47 -2.98 -13.69 4.33
N SER A 48 -2.79 -13.25 3.09
CA SER A 48 -2.15 -11.97 2.82
C SER A 48 -3.16 -10.87 2.48
N TRP A 49 -2.75 -9.64 2.77
CA TRP A 49 -3.51 -8.44 2.51
C TRP A 49 -2.73 -7.46 1.64
N TYR A 50 -3.45 -6.65 0.88
CA TYR A 50 -2.94 -5.42 0.28
C TYR A 50 -3.42 -4.25 1.13
N VAL A 51 -2.50 -3.38 1.48
CA VAL A 51 -2.78 -2.11 2.13
C VAL A 51 -2.42 -0.99 1.16
N HIS A 52 -3.22 0.06 1.13
CA HIS A 52 -2.93 1.29 0.38
C HIS A 52 -3.83 2.44 0.80
N ILE A 53 -3.49 3.66 0.36
CA ILE A 53 -4.37 4.83 0.47
C ILE A 53 -4.93 5.25 -0.89
N SER A 54 -6.27 5.34 -0.99
CA SER A 54 -6.98 5.54 -2.26
C SER A 54 -7.67 6.92 -2.37
N GLY A 55 -7.02 8.00 -1.94
CA GLY A 55 -7.53 9.37 -2.12
C GLY A 55 -7.13 10.37 -1.04
N PRO A 56 -7.50 11.66 -1.20
CA PRO A 56 -6.88 12.78 -0.51
C PRO A 56 -7.23 12.97 0.97
N TYR A 57 -8.33 12.38 1.43
CA TYR A 57 -8.71 12.38 2.84
C TYR A 57 -9.43 11.08 3.12
N ASN A 58 -8.65 10.00 3.21
CA ASN A 58 -9.18 8.65 3.38
C ASN A 58 -8.47 7.93 4.51
N LEU A 59 -9.15 6.96 5.10
CA LEU A 59 -8.51 5.94 5.90
C LEU A 59 -7.81 4.93 4.98
N PRO A 60 -6.68 4.35 5.42
CA PRO A 60 -6.05 3.25 4.71
C PRO A 60 -7.04 2.14 4.38
N LYS A 61 -6.89 1.57 3.19
CA LYS A 61 -7.73 0.50 2.67
C LYS A 61 -7.00 -0.82 2.77
N PHE A 62 -7.72 -1.81 3.29
CA PHE A 62 -7.29 -3.19 3.37
C PHE A 62 -8.09 -4.01 2.36
N MET A 63 -7.36 -4.88 1.68
CA MET A 63 -7.91 -5.76 0.67
C MET A 63 -7.33 -7.16 0.85
N PRO A 64 -8.17 -8.17 1.12
CA PRO A 64 -7.66 -9.54 1.18
C PRO A 64 -7.19 -9.97 -0.22
N GLN A 65 -6.18 -10.84 -0.28
CA GLN A 65 -5.61 -11.34 -1.54
C GLN A 65 -6.66 -11.89 -2.51
N SER A 66 -7.71 -12.53 -1.99
CA SER A 66 -8.82 -13.06 -2.80
C SER A 66 -9.54 -12.00 -3.64
N ASN A 67 -9.49 -10.73 -3.22
CA ASN A 67 -10.13 -9.62 -3.92
C ASN A 67 -9.17 -8.79 -4.78
N TYR A 68 -7.88 -9.13 -4.84
CA TYR A 68 -6.89 -8.34 -5.57
C TYR A 68 -7.17 -8.29 -7.09
N MET A 69 -7.55 -9.42 -7.69
CA MET A 69 -7.91 -9.46 -9.11
C MET A 69 -9.19 -8.65 -9.41
N ARG A 70 -10.13 -8.60 -8.46
CA ARG A 70 -11.32 -7.76 -8.55
C ARG A 70 -10.95 -6.28 -8.56
N TYR A 71 -10.06 -5.85 -7.65
CA TYR A 71 -9.53 -4.48 -7.62
C TYR A 71 -8.91 -4.10 -8.96
N LEU A 72 -8.02 -4.94 -9.51
CA LEU A 72 -7.39 -4.67 -10.80
C LEU A 72 -8.43 -4.53 -11.92
N LYS A 73 -9.38 -5.47 -12.01
CA LYS A 73 -10.41 -5.49 -13.06
C LYS A 73 -11.36 -4.30 -12.98
N GLU A 74 -11.93 -4.03 -11.82
CA GLU A 74 -12.94 -2.96 -11.66
C GLU A 74 -12.34 -1.57 -11.81
N ASN A 75 -11.04 -1.40 -11.52
CA ASN A 75 -10.34 -0.14 -11.68
C ASN A 75 -9.61 0.01 -13.03
N GLY A 76 -9.66 -1.01 -13.89
CA GLY A 76 -8.92 -1.03 -15.15
C GLY A 76 -7.40 -0.93 -14.96
N LYS A 77 -6.89 -1.51 -13.87
CA LYS A 77 -5.47 -1.49 -13.50
C LYS A 77 -4.79 -2.81 -13.88
N ARG A 78 -3.47 -2.77 -14.03
CA ARG A 78 -2.60 -3.95 -14.15
C ARG A 78 -1.43 -3.86 -13.18
N GLU A 79 -0.99 -4.98 -12.65
CA GLU A 79 0.27 -5.04 -11.90
C GLU A 79 1.45 -4.77 -12.86
N ILE A 80 2.32 -3.86 -12.45
CA ILE A 80 3.52 -3.46 -13.18
C ILE A 80 4.74 -4.14 -12.56
N ARG A 81 4.81 -4.16 -11.22
CA ARG A 81 5.95 -4.68 -10.49
C ARG A 81 5.57 -5.15 -9.10
N ARG A 82 6.29 -6.16 -8.62
CA ARG A 82 6.31 -6.60 -7.23
C ARG A 82 7.75 -6.68 -6.75
N SER A 83 8.07 -5.94 -5.70
CA SER A 83 9.40 -5.89 -5.10
C SER A 83 9.33 -6.41 -3.67
N PRO A 84 9.98 -7.54 -3.33
CA PRO A 84 10.14 -7.95 -1.94
C PRO A 84 10.91 -6.88 -1.14
N ILE A 85 10.46 -6.60 0.08
CA ILE A 85 11.07 -5.65 0.99
C ILE A 85 11.52 -6.40 2.24
N LYS A 86 12.80 -6.25 2.58
CA LYS A 86 13.32 -6.76 3.84
C LYS A 86 13.00 -5.75 4.94
N LEU A 87 12.33 -6.21 6.00
CA LEU A 87 12.07 -5.44 7.21
C LEU A 87 12.90 -6.01 8.37
N PRO A 88 14.06 -5.41 8.70
CA PRO A 88 14.85 -5.82 9.87
C PRO A 88 14.10 -5.67 11.20
N ASN A 89 13.12 -4.76 11.26
CA ASN A 89 12.27 -4.51 12.41
C ASN A 89 10.78 -4.70 12.05
N PRO A 90 10.27 -5.93 11.87
CA PRO A 90 8.85 -6.16 11.52
C PRO A 90 7.87 -5.53 12.52
N LYS A 91 8.26 -5.45 13.79
CA LYS A 91 7.46 -4.83 14.86
C LYS A 91 7.23 -3.34 14.60
N GLY A 92 8.27 -2.60 14.23
CA GLY A 92 8.13 -1.18 13.92
C GLY A 92 7.19 -0.92 12.73
N ALA A 93 7.22 -1.77 11.70
CA ALA A 93 6.27 -1.67 10.59
C ALA A 93 4.83 -1.98 11.00
N HIS A 94 4.62 -3.00 11.84
CA HIS A 94 3.31 -3.36 12.39
C HIS A 94 2.71 -2.23 13.23
N GLU A 95 3.48 -1.72 14.20
CA GLU A 95 3.05 -0.61 15.07
C GLU A 95 2.77 0.67 14.28
N LYS A 96 3.62 0.98 13.28
CA LYS A 96 3.39 2.14 12.41
C LYS A 96 2.13 1.98 11.57
N LEU A 97 1.88 0.79 10.99
CA LEU A 97 0.63 0.57 10.26
C LEU A 97 -0.58 0.75 11.18
N HIS A 98 -0.52 0.23 12.41
CA HIS A 98 -1.56 0.43 13.42
C HIS A 98 -1.81 1.91 13.75
N GLU A 99 -0.75 2.70 13.90
CA GLU A 99 -0.89 4.15 14.11
C GLU A 99 -1.58 4.84 12.92
N LEU A 100 -1.22 4.45 11.69
CA LEU A 100 -1.73 5.08 10.46
C LEU A 100 -3.18 4.71 10.13
N ILE A 101 -3.71 3.59 10.64
CA ILE A 101 -5.13 3.24 10.44
C ILE A 101 -6.09 4.04 11.33
N GLU A 102 -5.59 4.60 12.43
CA GLU A 102 -6.42 5.33 13.40
C GLU A 102 -6.80 6.73 12.92
N LYS A 103 -6.06 7.29 11.95
CA LYS A 103 -6.24 8.68 11.50
C LYS A 103 -6.37 8.76 9.99
N PRO A 104 -7.24 9.64 9.45
CA PRO A 104 -7.29 9.91 8.03
C PRO A 104 -5.93 10.38 7.51
N TRP A 105 -5.49 9.80 6.41
CA TRP A 105 -4.28 10.22 5.71
C TRP A 105 -4.60 11.46 4.87
N ILE A 106 -4.06 12.61 5.28
CA ILE A 106 -4.29 13.91 4.62
C ILE A 106 -3.30 14.05 3.47
N TRP A 107 -3.78 14.04 2.22
CA TRP A 107 -2.90 14.23 1.06
C TRP A 107 -2.38 15.66 0.97
N GLY A 108 -1.06 15.78 0.88
CA GLY A 108 -0.32 17.02 0.73
C GLY A 108 0.32 17.17 -0.65
N ALA A 109 -0.37 16.68 -1.71
CA ALA A 109 0.02 16.68 -3.13
C ALA A 109 1.36 16.02 -3.52
N VAL A 110 2.44 16.24 -2.76
CA VAL A 110 3.81 15.77 -3.00
C VAL A 110 4.36 14.97 -1.81
N VAL A 111 3.97 15.28 -0.56
CA VAL A 111 4.57 14.66 0.66
C VAL A 111 3.67 13.66 1.37
N HIS A 112 2.36 13.62 1.06
CA HIS A 112 1.44 12.62 1.62
C HIS A 112 0.61 12.04 0.47
N ASN A 113 1.06 10.92 -0.08
CA ASN A 113 0.41 10.23 -1.19
C ASN A 113 0.51 8.71 -0.98
N CYS A 114 0.17 7.92 -2.00
CA CYS A 114 0.24 6.46 -1.92
C CYS A 114 1.65 5.93 -1.60
N THR A 115 2.69 6.49 -2.22
CA THR A 115 4.07 6.07 -1.99
C THR A 115 4.53 6.45 -0.59
N SER A 116 4.32 7.69 -0.15
CA SER A 116 4.83 8.10 1.16
C SER A 116 4.13 7.41 2.33
N PHE A 117 2.86 7.02 2.17
CA PHE A 117 2.18 6.15 3.14
C PHE A 117 2.91 4.81 3.29
N GLU A 118 3.19 4.12 2.18
CA GLU A 118 3.90 2.84 2.25
C GLU A 118 5.35 2.99 2.74
N GLU A 119 6.02 4.11 2.39
CA GLU A 119 7.36 4.44 2.89
C GLU A 119 7.39 4.58 4.41
N GLU A 120 6.42 5.25 5.02
CA GLU A 120 6.37 5.37 6.48
C GLU A 120 6.30 4.01 7.16
N VAL A 121 5.47 3.10 6.63
CA VAL A 121 5.35 1.72 7.13
C VAL A 121 6.67 0.97 7.01
N VAL A 122 7.30 0.96 5.82
CA VAL A 122 8.52 0.16 5.62
C VAL A 122 9.76 0.76 6.27
N ARG A 123 9.84 2.10 6.43
CA ARG A 123 10.93 2.79 7.15
C ARG A 123 10.85 2.53 8.64
N ALA A 124 9.66 2.53 9.23
CA ALA A 124 9.47 2.07 10.61
C ALA A 124 9.89 0.59 10.76
N GLY A 125 9.74 -0.19 9.69
CA GLY A 125 10.26 -1.54 9.55
C GLY A 125 11.79 -1.68 9.46
N GLY A 126 12.53 -0.58 9.46
CA GLY A 126 13.99 -0.54 9.30
C GLY A 126 14.47 -0.68 7.85
N SER A 127 13.59 -0.53 6.87
CA SER A 127 13.97 -0.53 5.45
C SER A 127 14.27 0.90 4.98
N ASN A 128 15.25 1.04 4.09
CA ASN A 128 15.48 2.31 3.38
C ASN A 128 14.67 2.39 2.08
N ALA A 129 13.81 1.40 1.80
CA ALA A 129 13.08 1.33 0.55
C ALA A 129 12.10 2.50 0.38
N GLY A 130 12.05 3.07 -0.82
CA GLY A 130 11.12 4.15 -1.16
C GLY A 130 11.13 4.50 -2.65
N GLN A 131 10.51 5.63 -3.01
CA GLN A 131 10.54 6.22 -4.34
C GLN A 131 10.63 7.75 -4.24
N TYR A 132 11.60 8.35 -4.92
CA TYR A 132 11.87 9.78 -4.88
C TYR A 132 10.90 10.62 -5.70
N PHE A 133 10.44 10.10 -6.84
CA PHE A 133 9.69 10.90 -7.82
C PHE A 133 8.18 10.95 -7.56
N ASN A 134 7.67 10.25 -6.53
CA ASN A 134 6.23 10.04 -6.31
C ASN A 134 5.49 9.54 -7.57
N CYS A 135 6.24 8.91 -8.48
CA CYS A 135 5.79 8.34 -9.72
C CYS A 135 6.09 6.85 -9.71
N PRO A 136 5.20 6.03 -9.11
CA PRO A 136 5.45 4.61 -8.87
C PRO A 136 5.95 3.79 -10.07
N ILE A 137 5.51 4.11 -11.28
CA ILE A 137 5.91 3.42 -12.51
C ILE A 137 7.34 3.80 -12.94
N ALA A 138 7.74 5.05 -12.73
CA ALA A 138 9.03 5.56 -13.21
C ALA A 138 10.23 5.01 -12.42
N GLU A 139 10.01 4.58 -11.18
CA GLU A 139 11.07 4.17 -10.27
C GLU A 139 10.74 2.85 -9.55
N ARG A 140 11.77 2.05 -9.25
CA ARG A 140 11.60 0.85 -8.43
C ARG A 140 11.44 1.25 -6.97
N PHE A 141 10.41 0.72 -6.32
CA PHE A 141 10.35 0.72 -4.86
C PHE A 141 11.42 -0.24 -4.32
N GLY A 142 12.48 0.31 -3.74
CA GLY A 142 13.68 -0.42 -3.34
C GLY A 142 14.58 0.41 -2.44
#